data_AF-A0A7S1HU52-F1
#
_entry.id   AF-A0A7S1HU52-F1
#
_cell.length_a   1.000
_cell.length_b   1.000
_cell.length_c   1.000
_cell.angle_alpha   90.00
_cell.angle_beta   90.00
_cell.angle_gamma   90.00
#
_symmetry.space_group_name_H-M   'P 1'
#
loop_
_entity.id
_entity.type
_entity.pdbx_description
1 polymer ?
#
loop_
_entity_poly.entity_id
_entity_poly.type
_entity_poly.pdbx_seq_one_letter_code
_entity_poly.pdbx_strand_id
1 'polypeptide(L)'
;RMKGAIRVFLACAFVWLADAALGTCPELPLRDLDADRAACTAACNAEGYCCNNDKGGCQHLTCSAGCHVAWHSDDEAACIATCEIGNSAGCYFEYEYMKFSSCVGYTSCGCPAAGEPGHNPNHVWGLSSVDGVGDCDVKACKAGCRLARDLFGHSFYGRQLTDDEMSAIKAARSTQMAELQSAMAMMSDHLSTDARLTEDGLDAAVATIVQHGRLIKLETALLEQALDLVDTYEASEYGPLFIANPSYFDRVGTGDGRENDRAMLAVQQVIIDEV
;
A
#
# COMPACT_ATOMS: atom_id res chain seq x y z
N ARG A 1 52.55 -67.04 7.18
CA ARG A 1 51.79 -67.04 8.46
C ARG A 1 50.68 -65.99 8.32
N MET A 2 49.40 -66.43 8.39
CA MET A 2 48.18 -65.79 8.97
C MET A 2 48.06 -64.24 8.91
N LYS A 3 46.96 -63.55 8.59
CA LYS A 3 45.48 -63.72 8.43
C LYS A 3 45.01 -62.40 7.74
N GLY A 4 44.02 -62.36 6.82
CA GLY A 4 42.58 -62.10 7.04
C GLY A 4 42.28 -60.80 7.82
N ALA A 5 41.30 -59.93 7.54
CA ALA A 5 40.23 -59.83 6.55
C ALA A 5 39.40 -58.53 6.85
N ILE A 6 38.81 -57.92 5.81
CA ILE A 6 37.47 -57.27 5.75
C ILE A 6 37.20 -55.87 6.39
N ARG A 7 36.60 -55.03 5.53
CA ARG A 7 35.95 -53.71 5.72
C ARG A 7 34.69 -53.77 6.61
N VAL A 8 34.43 -52.73 7.40
CA VAL A 8 33.06 -52.26 7.76
C VAL A 8 33.05 -50.72 7.89
N PHE A 9 31.90 -50.18 7.51
CA PHE A 9 31.44 -48.82 7.25
C PHE A 9 31.12 -47.96 8.49
N LEU A 10 31.10 -46.64 8.25
CA LEU A 10 30.20 -45.59 8.79
C LEU A 10 30.37 -45.03 10.22
N ALA A 11 30.15 -43.71 10.26
CA ALA A 11 29.66 -42.85 11.35
C ALA A 11 30.71 -42.16 12.25
N CYS A 12 30.99 -40.89 11.92
CA CYS A 12 31.05 -39.77 12.88
C CYS A 12 31.02 -38.48 12.04
N ALA A 13 29.81 -37.99 11.76
CA ALA A 13 29.26 -36.81 12.42
C ALA A 13 29.78 -35.51 11.79
N PHE A 14 29.11 -35.11 10.71
CA PHE A 14 28.97 -33.70 10.35
C PHE A 14 28.38 -32.99 11.56
N VAL A 15 29.20 -32.23 12.27
CA VAL A 15 28.74 -31.26 13.26
C VAL A 15 28.05 -30.17 12.44
N TRP A 16 26.72 -30.22 12.45
CA TRP A 16 25.86 -29.07 12.20
C TRP A 16 26.33 -27.98 13.15
N LEU A 17 27.00 -26.97 12.61
CA LEU A 17 27.11 -25.69 13.28
C LEU A 17 25.68 -25.18 13.41
N ALA A 18 25.17 -25.26 14.64
CA ALA A 18 23.96 -24.60 15.04
C ALA A 18 24.05 -23.14 14.59
N ASP A 19 23.08 -22.73 13.78
CA ASP A 19 22.66 -21.34 13.65
C ASP A 19 22.56 -20.77 15.06
N ALA A 20 23.60 -20.08 15.49
CA ALA A 20 23.48 -19.11 16.54
C ALA A 20 22.44 -18.12 16.01
N ALA A 21 21.27 -18.15 16.64
CA ALA A 21 20.22 -17.17 16.50
C ALA A 21 20.81 -15.77 16.66
N LEU A 22 21.32 -15.21 15.56
CA LEU A 22 21.17 -13.80 15.28
C LEU A 22 19.66 -13.63 15.33
N GLY A 23 19.17 -13.10 16.45
CA GLY A 23 17.76 -12.87 16.65
C GLY A 23 17.24 -12.23 15.39
N THR A 24 16.37 -12.97 14.69
CA THR A 24 15.64 -12.41 13.58
C THR A 24 15.04 -11.14 14.14
N CYS A 25 15.44 -9.98 13.62
CA CYS A 25 14.67 -8.77 13.87
C CYS A 25 13.23 -9.19 13.59
N PRO A 26 12.32 -9.12 14.57
CA PRO A 26 10.95 -9.47 14.31
C PRO A 26 10.57 -8.68 13.07
N GLU A 27 9.99 -9.35 12.07
CA GLU A 27 9.36 -8.67 10.95
C GLU A 27 8.27 -7.79 11.57
N LEU A 28 8.65 -6.57 11.94
CA LEU A 28 7.70 -5.58 12.33
C LEU A 28 6.99 -5.23 11.02
N PRO A 29 5.64 -5.28 11.00
CA PRO A 29 4.91 -4.70 9.90
C PRO A 29 5.45 -3.29 9.72
N LEU A 30 5.94 -3.00 8.51
CA LEU A 30 6.57 -1.72 8.24
C LEU A 30 5.49 -0.66 8.50
N ARG A 31 5.67 0.16 9.54
CA ARG A 31 4.76 1.28 9.83
C ARG A 31 4.80 2.20 8.63
N ASP A 32 3.71 2.21 7.90
CA ASP A 32 3.55 3.00 6.70
C ASP A 32 2.48 4.04 6.98
N LEU A 33 2.92 5.30 7.07
CA LEU A 33 2.01 6.41 7.33
C LEU A 33 0.86 6.45 6.34
N ASP A 34 1.12 6.24 5.06
CA ASP A 34 0.10 6.40 4.03
C ASP A 34 -0.87 5.22 4.05
N ALA A 35 -0.39 3.99 4.24
CA ALA A 35 -1.26 2.82 4.39
C ALA A 35 -2.09 2.88 5.69
N ASP A 36 -1.46 3.22 6.82
CA ASP A 36 -2.13 3.38 8.11
C ASP A 36 -3.18 4.50 8.04
N ARG A 37 -2.80 5.66 7.49
CA ARG A 37 -3.70 6.82 7.36
C ARG A 37 -4.85 6.51 6.39
N ALA A 38 -4.61 5.81 5.29
CA ALA A 38 -5.65 5.41 4.35
C ALA A 38 -6.65 4.46 5.01
N ALA A 39 -6.19 3.47 5.77
CA ALA A 39 -7.07 2.54 6.49
C ALA A 39 -7.90 3.26 7.56
N CYS A 40 -7.30 4.17 8.33
CA CYS A 40 -8.04 4.96 9.31
C CYS A 40 -9.03 5.94 8.65
N THR A 41 -8.66 6.53 7.52
CA THR A 41 -9.55 7.38 6.72
C THR A 41 -10.73 6.58 6.16
N ALA A 42 -10.52 5.33 5.73
CA ALA A 42 -11.61 4.43 5.34
C ALA A 42 -12.55 4.11 6.51
N ALA A 43 -12.01 3.92 7.72
CA ALA A 43 -12.82 3.76 8.93
C ALA A 43 -13.64 5.02 9.25
N CYS A 44 -13.04 6.22 9.11
CA CYS A 44 -13.76 7.49 9.20
C CYS A 44 -14.92 7.56 8.19
N ASN A 45 -14.69 7.11 6.95
CA ASN A 45 -15.71 7.08 5.91
C ASN A 45 -16.87 6.13 6.22
N ALA A 46 -16.58 4.97 6.80
CA ALA A 46 -17.60 4.03 7.25
C ALA A 46 -18.48 4.60 8.37
N GLU A 47 -17.93 5.48 9.19
CA GLU A 47 -18.64 6.20 10.27
C GLU A 47 -19.34 7.49 9.81
N GLY A 48 -19.30 7.84 8.51
CA GLY A 48 -19.99 9.03 8.01
C GLY A 48 -19.21 10.34 8.14
N TYR A 49 -17.89 10.27 8.34
CA TYR A 49 -16.97 11.36 8.01
C TYR A 49 -16.55 11.23 6.53
N CYS A 50 -16.07 12.27 5.88
CA CYS A 50 -15.81 12.22 4.44
C CYS A 50 -14.70 13.13 3.95
N CYS A 51 -14.34 14.15 4.74
CA CYS A 51 -13.23 15.00 4.37
C CYS A 51 -11.91 14.22 4.50
N ASN A 52 -11.38 13.76 3.36
CA ASN A 52 -10.33 12.74 3.24
C ASN A 52 -8.93 13.29 2.98
N ASN A 53 -8.82 14.58 2.68
CA ASN A 53 -7.58 15.20 2.22
C ASN A 53 -7.01 16.22 3.22
N ASP A 54 -7.27 16.01 4.52
CA ASP A 54 -6.78 16.87 5.61
C ASP A 54 -7.19 18.35 5.49
N LYS A 55 -8.25 18.58 4.71
CA LYS A 55 -8.82 19.89 4.42
C LYS A 55 -10.32 19.86 4.70
N GLY A 56 -10.86 21.00 5.10
CA GLY A 56 -12.28 21.18 5.42
C GLY A 56 -12.59 20.89 6.89
N GLY A 57 -13.88 20.77 7.19
CA GLY A 57 -14.34 20.57 8.57
C GLY A 57 -14.84 21.83 9.28
N CYS A 58 -15.26 22.86 8.54
CA CYS A 58 -15.93 24.04 9.08
C CYS A 58 -15.22 24.69 10.28
N GLN A 59 -13.93 25.00 10.14
CA GLN A 59 -13.07 25.52 11.23
C GLN A 59 -12.70 24.49 12.31
N HIS A 60 -12.96 23.21 12.06
CA HIS A 60 -12.54 22.09 12.88
C HIS A 60 -11.70 21.12 12.06
N LEU A 61 -10.82 20.39 12.75
CA LEU A 61 -10.05 19.30 12.18
C LEU A 61 -10.97 18.13 11.84
N THR A 62 -10.76 17.56 10.66
CA THR A 62 -11.51 16.43 10.10
C THR A 62 -11.19 15.13 10.84
N CYS A 63 -11.98 14.08 10.57
CA CYS A 63 -11.66 12.75 11.10
C CYS A 63 -10.32 12.21 10.57
N SER A 64 -10.04 12.42 9.27
CA SER A 64 -8.76 12.09 8.64
C SER A 64 -7.56 12.83 9.28
N ALA A 65 -7.73 14.09 9.68
CA ALA A 65 -6.70 14.82 10.43
C ALA A 65 -6.42 14.16 11.78
N GLY A 66 -7.46 13.66 12.45
CA GLY A 66 -7.31 12.85 13.67
C GLY A 66 -6.49 11.57 13.45
N CYS A 67 -6.68 10.89 12.31
CA CYS A 67 -5.86 9.74 11.94
C CYS A 67 -4.38 10.11 11.75
N HIS A 68 -4.09 11.25 11.09
CA HIS A 68 -2.72 11.73 10.95
C HIS A 68 -2.09 12.04 12.32
N VAL A 69 -2.81 12.77 13.17
CA VAL A 69 -2.35 13.11 14.52
C VAL A 69 -2.10 11.84 15.34
N ALA A 70 -2.97 10.84 15.23
CA ALA A 70 -2.85 9.57 15.94
C ALA A 70 -1.57 8.81 15.59
N TRP A 71 -1.11 8.88 14.33
CA TRP A 71 0.10 8.18 13.90
C TRP A 71 1.37 8.70 14.60
N HIS A 72 1.36 10.01 14.94
CA HIS A 72 2.46 10.73 15.60
C HIS A 72 2.26 10.92 17.11
N SER A 73 1.13 10.49 17.65
CA SER A 73 0.84 10.63 19.08
C SER A 73 1.33 9.41 19.85
N ASP A 74 1.67 9.59 21.13
CA ASP A 74 2.05 8.47 22.01
C ASP A 74 0.84 7.63 22.46
N ASP A 75 -0.34 8.25 22.57
CA ASP A 75 -1.60 7.60 22.95
C ASP A 75 -2.83 8.38 22.49
N GLU A 76 -4.03 7.80 22.69
CA GLU A 76 -5.31 8.43 22.33
C GLU A 76 -5.54 9.76 23.04
N ALA A 77 -5.09 9.91 24.30
CA ALA A 77 -5.30 11.13 25.06
C ALA A 77 -4.44 12.28 24.50
N ALA A 78 -3.19 12.01 24.15
CA ALA A 78 -2.30 12.97 23.47
C ALA A 78 -2.86 13.37 22.09
N CYS A 79 -3.43 12.42 21.35
CA CYS A 79 -4.09 12.71 20.07
C CYS A 79 -5.30 13.62 20.25
N ILE A 80 -6.18 13.31 21.20
CA ILE A 80 -7.36 14.13 21.49
C ILE A 80 -6.96 15.53 21.96
N ALA A 81 -5.93 15.65 22.80
CA ALA A 81 -5.43 16.95 23.24
C ALA A 81 -4.90 17.79 22.06
N THR A 82 -4.19 17.17 21.14
CA THR A 82 -3.70 17.82 19.91
C THR A 82 -4.85 18.25 19.01
N CYS A 83 -5.89 17.43 18.86
CA CYS A 83 -7.13 17.81 18.16
C CYS A 83 -7.81 19.04 18.79
N GLU A 84 -7.84 19.15 20.12
CA GLU A 84 -8.43 20.29 20.82
C GLU A 84 -7.63 21.58 20.61
N ILE A 85 -6.30 21.49 20.60
CA ILE A 85 -5.41 22.61 20.25
C ILE A 85 -5.69 23.04 18.80
N GLY A 86 -5.72 22.10 17.87
CA GLY A 86 -5.95 22.41 16.46
C GLY A 86 -7.32 23.02 16.17
N ASN A 87 -8.38 22.51 16.80
CA ASN A 87 -9.72 23.11 16.73
C ASN A 87 -9.78 24.52 17.31
N SER A 88 -8.86 24.87 18.21
CA SER A 88 -8.76 26.21 18.81
C SER A 88 -7.86 27.16 17.99
N ALA A 89 -7.07 26.64 17.04
CA ALA A 89 -6.16 27.41 16.19
C ALA A 89 -6.86 28.13 15.01
N GLY A 90 -8.14 27.81 14.77
CA GLY A 90 -8.94 28.41 13.72
C GLY A 90 -8.79 27.69 12.38
N CYS A 91 -8.44 28.42 11.32
CA CYS A 91 -8.47 27.88 9.95
C CYS A 91 -7.28 27.02 9.56
N TYR A 92 -6.17 27.17 10.26
CA TYR A 92 -4.92 26.53 9.93
C TYR A 92 -4.28 25.98 11.19
N PHE A 93 -3.87 24.73 11.12
CA PHE A 93 -3.14 24.07 12.19
C PHE A 93 -2.01 23.26 11.55
N GLU A 94 -0.83 23.33 12.16
CA GLU A 94 0.34 22.59 11.71
C GLU A 94 0.75 21.67 12.84
N TYR A 95 0.97 20.40 12.49
CA TYR A 95 1.42 19.38 13.42
C TYR A 95 2.40 18.49 12.68
N GLU A 96 3.59 18.33 13.27
CA GLU A 96 4.75 17.71 12.62
C GLU A 96 5.03 18.37 11.26
N TYR A 97 4.96 17.61 10.17
CA TYR A 97 5.20 18.07 8.79
C TYR A 97 3.90 18.29 8.00
N MET A 98 2.75 18.23 8.66
CA MET A 98 1.44 18.32 8.00
C MET A 98 0.73 19.61 8.35
N LYS A 99 0.19 20.27 7.32
CA LYS A 99 -0.63 21.47 7.45
C LYS A 99 -2.09 21.15 7.16
N PHE A 100 -2.91 21.26 8.19
CA PHE A 100 -4.36 21.14 8.10
C PHE A 100 -4.98 22.49 7.73
N SER A 101 -5.97 22.45 6.85
CA SER A 101 -6.70 23.65 6.41
C SER A 101 -8.20 23.44 6.61
N SER A 102 -8.72 23.88 7.75
CA SER A 102 -10.08 23.55 8.19
C SER A 102 -11.19 24.48 7.70
N CYS A 103 -10.83 25.63 7.13
CA CYS A 103 -11.80 26.63 6.66
C CYS A 103 -12.18 26.53 5.18
N VAL A 104 -11.76 25.48 4.49
CA VAL A 104 -12.22 25.26 3.11
C VAL A 104 -13.56 24.53 3.12
N GLY A 105 -14.42 24.85 2.15
CA GLY A 105 -15.74 24.25 2.04
C GLY A 105 -15.69 22.76 1.70
N TYR A 106 -16.82 22.07 1.87
CA TYR A 106 -16.99 20.65 1.58
C TYR A 106 -16.60 20.25 0.15
N THR A 107 -16.74 21.17 -0.80
CA THR A 107 -16.31 20.99 -2.20
C THR A 107 -14.81 20.81 -2.37
N SER A 108 -14.02 21.15 -1.36
CA SER A 108 -12.56 21.05 -1.36
C SER A 108 -12.04 19.90 -0.49
N CYS A 109 -12.93 19.13 0.16
CA CYS A 109 -12.51 18.13 1.15
C CYS A 109 -12.41 16.68 0.65
N GLY A 110 -12.54 16.47 -0.68
CA GLY A 110 -12.34 15.15 -1.29
C GLY A 110 -13.52 14.18 -1.12
N CYS A 111 -14.71 14.71 -0.90
CA CYS A 111 -15.94 13.93 -0.79
C CYS A 111 -16.54 13.53 -2.15
N PRO A 112 -17.12 12.33 -2.29
CA PRO A 112 -17.76 11.90 -3.53
C PRO A 112 -18.94 12.80 -3.92
N ALA A 113 -18.92 13.31 -5.15
CA ALA A 113 -20.00 14.11 -5.73
C ALA A 113 -21.23 13.23 -6.03
N ALA A 114 -22.39 13.87 -6.26
CA ALA A 114 -23.61 13.15 -6.61
C ALA A 114 -23.41 12.29 -7.87
N GLY A 115 -23.60 10.97 -7.74
CA GLY A 115 -23.38 9.99 -8.81
C GLY A 115 -22.02 9.30 -8.77
N GLU A 116 -21.10 9.70 -7.87
CA GLU A 116 -19.82 9.01 -7.67
C GLU A 116 -19.96 7.83 -6.68
N PRO A 117 -19.17 6.75 -6.84
CA PRO A 117 -19.12 5.67 -5.86
C PRO A 117 -18.85 6.20 -4.44
N GLY A 118 -19.63 5.74 -3.46
CA GLY A 118 -19.54 6.22 -2.08
C GLY A 118 -20.32 7.52 -1.79
N HIS A 119 -20.96 8.13 -2.78
CA HIS A 119 -21.84 9.27 -2.54
C HIS A 119 -23.07 8.85 -1.71
N ASN A 120 -23.23 9.46 -0.54
CA ASN A 120 -24.42 9.32 0.28
C ASN A 120 -25.28 10.59 0.19
N PRO A 121 -26.46 10.55 -0.48
CA PRO A 121 -27.33 11.71 -0.65
C PRO A 121 -28.00 12.15 0.66
N ASN A 122 -27.95 11.32 1.71
CA ASN A 122 -28.49 11.63 3.03
C ASN A 122 -27.44 12.25 3.97
N HIS A 123 -26.15 12.22 3.61
CA HIS A 123 -25.09 12.93 4.34
C HIS A 123 -24.82 14.25 3.63
N VAL A 124 -25.09 15.35 4.33
CA VAL A 124 -24.70 16.68 3.84
C VAL A 124 -23.23 16.87 4.17
N TRP A 125 -22.36 16.33 3.33
CA TRP A 125 -20.92 16.40 3.54
C TRP A 125 -20.46 17.85 3.74
N GLY A 126 -19.71 18.08 4.82
CA GLY A 126 -19.19 19.39 5.22
C GLY A 126 -20.22 20.52 5.37
N LEU A 127 -21.47 20.19 5.67
CA LEU A 127 -22.45 21.10 6.27
C LEU A 127 -23.00 20.42 7.53
N SER A 128 -23.08 21.16 8.63
CA SER A 128 -23.53 20.77 9.97
C SER A 128 -24.05 19.33 10.13
N SER A 129 -23.42 18.59 11.04
CA SER A 129 -23.77 17.22 11.43
C SER A 129 -25.27 16.91 11.37
N VAL A 130 -25.69 16.09 10.40
CA VAL A 130 -26.95 15.37 10.55
C VAL A 130 -26.67 14.34 11.66
N ASP A 131 -27.38 14.43 12.77
CA ASP A 131 -27.25 13.54 13.95
C ASP A 131 -25.93 13.61 14.76
N GLY A 132 -25.17 14.71 14.68
CA GLY A 132 -23.95 14.90 15.49
C GLY A 132 -22.72 14.15 14.96
N VAL A 133 -22.78 13.64 13.73
CA VAL A 133 -21.70 12.99 13.00
C VAL A 133 -21.40 13.80 11.74
N GLY A 134 -20.13 14.13 11.51
CA GLY A 134 -19.67 14.88 10.34
C GLY A 134 -18.43 15.71 10.63
N ASP A 135 -17.66 16.02 9.58
CA ASP A 135 -16.36 16.70 9.70
C ASP A 135 -16.43 18.13 10.26
N CYS A 136 -17.63 18.73 10.29
CA CYS A 136 -17.86 20.05 10.87
C CYS A 136 -18.17 20.03 12.36
N ASP A 137 -18.10 18.87 13.02
CA ASP A 137 -18.22 18.75 14.47
C ASP A 137 -16.84 18.81 15.13
N VAL A 138 -16.74 19.50 16.27
CA VAL A 138 -15.53 19.54 17.13
C VAL A 138 -15.03 18.15 17.56
N LYS A 139 -15.88 17.12 17.44
CA LYS A 139 -15.56 15.72 17.73
C LYS A 139 -14.97 14.96 16.55
N ALA A 140 -14.97 15.49 15.33
CA ALA A 140 -14.52 14.76 14.14
C ALA A 140 -13.07 14.28 14.27
N CYS A 141 -12.13 15.18 14.56
CA CYS A 141 -10.74 14.80 14.84
C CYS A 141 -10.60 13.78 15.98
N LYS A 142 -11.41 13.91 17.04
CA LYS A 142 -11.41 12.95 18.16
C LYS A 142 -11.93 11.57 17.74
N ALA A 143 -12.85 11.51 16.78
CA ALA A 143 -13.30 10.24 16.21
C ALA A 143 -12.16 9.55 15.45
N GLY A 144 -11.35 10.29 14.68
CA GLY A 144 -10.14 9.77 14.06
C GLY A 144 -9.16 9.16 15.06
N CYS A 145 -8.89 9.86 16.18
CA CYS A 145 -8.06 9.33 17.26
C CYS A 145 -8.61 8.02 17.84
N ARG A 146 -9.93 7.92 18.04
CA ARG A 146 -10.57 6.72 18.60
C ARG A 146 -10.54 5.54 17.63
N LEU A 147 -10.82 5.79 16.35
CA LEU A 147 -10.80 4.76 15.31
C LEU A 147 -9.40 4.18 15.13
N ALA A 148 -8.37 5.05 15.18
CA ALA A 148 -6.98 4.64 15.08
C ALA A 148 -6.55 3.63 16.16
N ARG A 149 -7.08 3.73 17.39
CA ARG A 149 -6.69 2.89 18.53
C ARG A 149 -6.87 1.40 18.25
N ASP A 150 -8.03 1.04 17.70
CA ASP A 150 -8.47 -0.35 17.55
C ASP A 150 -8.38 -0.82 16.09
N LEU A 151 -7.68 -0.08 15.22
CA LEU A 151 -7.64 -0.39 13.80
C LEU A 151 -6.77 -1.63 13.54
N PHE A 152 -7.44 -2.74 13.21
CA PHE A 152 -6.82 -4.04 13.02
C PHE A 152 -5.68 -4.01 11.99
N GLY A 153 -4.50 -4.52 12.36
CA GLY A 153 -3.34 -4.61 11.48
C GLY A 153 -2.52 -3.32 11.36
N HIS A 154 -2.91 -2.24 12.04
CA HIS A 154 -2.25 -0.94 11.95
C HIS A 154 -1.75 -0.44 13.32
N SER A 155 -0.47 -0.05 13.37
CA SER A 155 0.25 0.28 14.61
C SER A 155 0.20 1.79 14.91
N PHE A 156 -1.01 2.32 15.09
CA PHE A 156 -1.19 3.65 15.64
C PHE A 156 -0.68 3.73 17.08
N TYR A 157 -0.23 4.91 17.51
CA TYR A 157 0.34 5.13 18.85
C TYR A 157 1.60 4.29 19.16
N GLY A 158 2.23 3.73 18.12
CA GLY A 158 3.32 2.76 18.30
C GLY A 158 2.89 1.48 19.03
N ARG A 159 1.59 1.17 19.08
CA ARG A 159 1.08 -0.04 19.74
C ARG A 159 1.66 -1.29 19.07
N GLN A 160 1.93 -2.32 19.87
CA GLN A 160 2.26 -3.62 19.31
C GLN A 160 1.01 -4.26 18.71
N LEU A 161 1.16 -4.88 17.54
CA LEU A 161 0.11 -5.70 16.96
C LEU A 161 0.02 -7.02 17.71
N THR A 162 -1.20 -7.55 17.81
CA THR A 162 -1.48 -8.86 18.39
C THR A 162 -1.01 -9.99 17.48
N ASP A 163 -0.87 -11.20 18.03
CA ASP A 163 -0.49 -12.39 17.25
C ASP A 163 -1.50 -12.70 16.13
N ASP A 164 -2.79 -12.42 16.35
CA ASP A 164 -3.85 -12.60 15.36
C ASP A 164 -3.71 -11.60 14.21
N GLU A 165 -3.43 -10.33 14.52
CA GLU A 165 -3.15 -9.28 13.52
C GLU A 165 -1.90 -9.61 12.70
N MET A 166 -0.82 -10.01 13.39
CA MET A 166 0.42 -10.44 12.75
C MET A 166 0.21 -11.64 11.82
N SER A 167 -0.58 -12.62 12.26
CA SER A 167 -0.88 -13.82 11.47
C SER A 167 -1.72 -13.48 10.23
N ALA A 168 -2.71 -12.60 10.38
CA ALA A 168 -3.53 -12.13 9.26
C ALA A 168 -2.69 -11.35 8.22
N ILE A 169 -1.79 -10.47 8.67
CA ILE A 169 -0.87 -9.72 7.79
C ILE A 169 0.04 -10.67 7.02
N LYS A 170 0.62 -11.68 7.70
CA LYS A 170 1.48 -12.69 7.05
C LYS A 170 0.71 -13.49 6.01
N ALA A 171 -0.51 -13.92 6.32
CA ALA A 171 -1.36 -14.63 5.38
C ALA A 171 -1.70 -13.76 4.16
N ALA A 172 -2.08 -12.49 4.38
CA ALA A 172 -2.37 -11.55 3.31
C ALA A 172 -1.13 -11.31 2.42
N ARG A 173 0.04 -11.09 3.02
CA ARG A 173 1.31 -10.93 2.28
C ARG A 173 1.59 -12.15 1.40
N SER A 174 1.42 -13.36 1.93
CA SER A 174 1.63 -14.58 1.14
C SER A 174 0.72 -14.66 -0.07
N THR A 175 -0.55 -14.25 0.06
CA THR A 175 -1.49 -14.19 -1.07
C THR A 175 -1.07 -13.13 -2.08
N GLN A 176 -0.75 -11.92 -1.63
CA GLN A 176 -0.33 -10.79 -2.47
C GLN A 176 0.96 -11.10 -3.24
N MET A 177 1.91 -11.79 -2.60
CA MET A 177 3.12 -12.28 -3.27
C MET A 177 2.77 -13.24 -4.40
N ALA A 178 1.86 -14.20 -4.18
CA ALA A 178 1.46 -15.15 -5.21
C ALA A 178 0.72 -14.45 -6.37
N GLU A 179 -0.14 -13.48 -6.07
CA GLU A 179 -0.85 -12.66 -7.06
C GLU A 179 0.14 -11.85 -7.92
N LEU A 180 1.11 -11.21 -7.26
CA LEU A 180 2.17 -10.45 -7.94
C LEU A 180 3.05 -11.34 -8.84
N GLN A 181 3.49 -12.50 -8.34
CA GLN A 181 4.26 -13.48 -9.13
C GLN A 181 3.46 -13.95 -10.34
N SER A 182 2.17 -14.23 -10.16
CA SER A 182 1.29 -14.64 -11.25
C SER A 182 1.12 -13.52 -12.28
N ALA A 183 0.98 -12.26 -11.86
CA ALA A 183 0.84 -11.13 -12.76
C ALA A 183 2.11 -10.90 -13.59
N MET A 184 3.29 -10.94 -12.96
CA MET A 184 4.56 -10.82 -13.67
C MET A 184 4.78 -11.98 -14.65
N ALA A 185 4.42 -13.22 -14.27
CA ALA A 185 4.49 -14.37 -15.16
C ALA A 185 3.54 -14.25 -16.36
N MET A 186 2.30 -13.80 -16.14
CA MET A 186 1.34 -13.56 -17.23
C MET A 186 1.86 -12.51 -18.22
N MET A 187 2.48 -11.44 -17.75
CA MET A 187 3.09 -10.44 -18.63
C MET A 187 4.33 -10.99 -19.35
N SER A 188 5.17 -11.77 -18.68
CA SER A 188 6.33 -12.42 -19.32
C SER A 188 5.88 -13.37 -20.43
N ASP A 189 4.86 -14.19 -20.19
CA ASP A 189 4.27 -15.07 -21.20
C ASP A 189 3.64 -14.27 -22.34
N HIS A 190 2.97 -13.16 -22.02
CA HIS A 190 2.41 -12.24 -23.01
C HIS A 190 3.46 -11.70 -23.98
N LEU A 191 4.67 -11.43 -23.50
CA LEU A 191 5.76 -10.84 -24.27
C LEU A 191 6.59 -11.88 -25.05
N SER A 192 6.80 -13.06 -24.45
CA SER A 192 7.72 -14.08 -24.96
C SER A 192 7.07 -15.22 -25.76
N THR A 193 5.73 -15.35 -25.70
CA THR A 193 4.99 -16.45 -26.35
C THR A 193 3.86 -15.94 -27.24
N ASP A 194 3.24 -16.85 -28.00
CA ASP A 194 2.00 -16.58 -28.76
C ASP A 194 0.76 -16.42 -27.85
N ALA A 195 0.88 -16.65 -26.52
CA ALA A 195 -0.22 -16.48 -25.57
C ALA A 195 -0.45 -14.98 -25.30
N ARG A 196 -1.20 -14.33 -26.19
CA ARG A 196 -1.52 -12.91 -26.06
C ARG A 196 -2.66 -12.69 -25.05
N LEU A 197 -2.41 -11.89 -24.01
CA LEU A 197 -3.44 -11.33 -23.16
C LEU A 197 -4.36 -10.41 -23.98
N THR A 198 -5.62 -10.33 -23.57
CA THR A 198 -6.51 -9.25 -24.01
C THR A 198 -6.06 -7.93 -23.37
N GLU A 199 -6.51 -6.80 -23.91
CA GLU A 199 -6.28 -5.47 -23.31
C GLU A 199 -6.69 -5.44 -21.83
N ASP A 200 -7.91 -5.88 -21.51
CA ASP A 200 -8.38 -6.02 -20.13
C ASP A 200 -7.49 -6.92 -19.26
N GLY A 201 -6.88 -7.96 -19.86
CA GLY A 201 -6.01 -8.88 -19.16
C GLY A 201 -4.64 -8.29 -18.87
N LEU A 202 -4.10 -7.51 -19.81
CA LEU A 202 -2.87 -6.75 -19.63
C LEU A 202 -3.05 -5.67 -18.57
N ASP A 203 -4.14 -4.90 -18.65
CA ASP A 203 -4.46 -3.86 -17.67
C ASP A 203 -4.65 -4.44 -16.26
N ALA A 204 -5.32 -5.60 -16.14
CA ALA A 204 -5.48 -6.28 -14.86
C ALA A 204 -4.15 -6.78 -14.28
N ALA A 205 -3.25 -7.31 -15.11
CA ALA A 205 -1.93 -7.73 -14.68
C ALA A 205 -1.09 -6.54 -14.20
N VAL A 206 -1.06 -5.45 -14.98
CA VAL A 206 -0.37 -4.20 -14.61
C VAL A 206 -0.94 -3.62 -13.31
N ALA A 207 -2.27 -3.57 -13.17
CA ALA A 207 -2.93 -3.09 -11.96
C ALA A 207 -2.52 -3.92 -10.72
N THR A 208 -2.41 -5.24 -10.87
CA THR A 208 -1.95 -6.14 -9.80
C THR A 208 -0.49 -5.86 -9.42
N ILE A 209 0.38 -5.64 -10.41
CA ILE A 209 1.79 -5.29 -10.17
C ILE A 209 1.92 -3.96 -9.45
N VAL A 210 1.20 -2.94 -9.90
CA VAL A 210 1.17 -1.62 -9.24
C VAL A 210 0.62 -1.73 -7.82
N GLN A 211 -0.45 -2.47 -7.62
CA GLN A 211 -1.10 -2.64 -6.31
C GLN A 211 -0.18 -3.32 -5.28
N HIS A 212 0.66 -4.26 -5.71
CA HIS A 212 1.52 -5.05 -4.82
C HIS A 212 3.01 -4.73 -4.96
N GLY A 213 3.36 -3.68 -5.73
CA GLY A 213 4.72 -3.34 -6.12
C GLY A 213 5.70 -3.20 -4.96
N ARG A 214 5.23 -2.70 -3.82
CA ARG A 214 6.03 -2.58 -2.61
C ARG A 214 6.67 -3.88 -2.13
N LEU A 215 6.04 -5.03 -2.42
CA LEU A 215 6.60 -6.34 -2.06
C LEU A 215 7.89 -6.66 -2.84
N ILE A 216 8.12 -6.03 -3.99
CA ILE A 216 9.35 -6.17 -4.79
C ILE A 216 10.59 -5.75 -3.98
N LYS A 217 10.49 -4.67 -3.18
CA LYS A 217 11.58 -4.22 -2.30
C LYS A 217 11.88 -5.21 -1.16
N LEU A 218 10.86 -5.92 -0.71
CA LEU A 218 10.93 -6.75 0.50
C LEU A 218 11.47 -8.16 0.22
N GLU A 219 11.30 -8.65 -1.02
CA GLU A 219 11.58 -10.03 -1.39
C GLU A 219 12.48 -10.10 -2.62
N THR A 220 13.72 -10.59 -2.45
CA THR A 220 14.71 -10.67 -3.54
C THR A 220 14.19 -11.43 -4.77
N ALA A 221 13.42 -12.51 -4.56
CA ALA A 221 12.85 -13.28 -5.66
C ALA A 221 11.83 -12.48 -6.49
N LEU A 222 11.08 -11.56 -5.87
CA LEU A 222 10.15 -10.68 -6.60
C LEU A 222 10.92 -9.61 -7.37
N LEU A 223 12.00 -9.07 -6.81
CA LEU A 223 12.89 -8.13 -7.52
C LEU A 223 13.55 -8.78 -8.74
N GLU A 224 14.10 -9.98 -8.59
CA GLU A 224 14.68 -10.74 -9.70
C GLU A 224 13.63 -10.98 -10.79
N GLN A 225 12.43 -11.42 -10.43
CA GLN A 225 11.36 -11.64 -11.40
C GLN A 225 10.89 -10.36 -12.10
N ALA A 226 10.85 -9.22 -11.40
CA ALA A 226 10.50 -7.93 -11.99
C ALA A 226 11.56 -7.47 -12.99
N LEU A 227 12.85 -7.68 -12.70
CA LEU A 227 13.95 -7.37 -13.61
C LEU A 227 13.98 -8.32 -14.81
N ASP A 228 13.73 -9.61 -14.61
CA ASP A 228 13.58 -10.61 -15.69
C ASP A 228 12.44 -10.23 -16.64
N LEU A 229 11.34 -9.69 -16.12
CA LEU A 229 10.23 -9.19 -16.93
C LEU A 229 10.65 -7.99 -17.80
N VAL A 230 11.45 -7.07 -17.25
CA VAL A 230 12.03 -5.97 -18.04
C VAL A 230 12.96 -6.50 -19.13
N ASP A 231 13.86 -7.43 -18.81
CA ASP A 231 14.74 -8.05 -19.79
C ASP A 231 13.96 -8.78 -20.89
N THR A 232 12.85 -9.44 -20.53
CA THR A 232 11.95 -10.11 -21.47
C THR A 232 11.31 -9.12 -22.44
N TYR A 233 10.86 -7.96 -21.95
CA TYR A 233 10.31 -6.91 -22.82
C TYR A 233 11.37 -6.33 -23.75
N GLU A 234 12.55 -5.98 -23.22
CA GLU A 234 13.63 -5.36 -24.01
C GLU A 234 14.17 -6.32 -25.09
N ALA A 235 14.05 -7.64 -24.88
CA ALA A 235 14.40 -8.67 -25.86
C ALA A 235 13.25 -9.05 -26.82
N SER A 236 12.03 -8.56 -26.59
CA SER A 236 10.83 -8.90 -27.39
C SER A 236 10.77 -8.13 -28.73
N GLU A 237 9.77 -8.46 -29.56
CA GLU A 237 9.51 -7.72 -30.81
C GLU A 237 9.07 -6.27 -30.59
N TYR A 238 8.56 -5.95 -29.39
CA TYR A 238 8.22 -4.59 -28.98
C TYR A 238 9.48 -3.74 -28.78
N GLY A 239 10.61 -4.41 -28.52
CA GLY A 239 11.93 -3.82 -28.47
C GLY A 239 12.16 -2.92 -27.26
N PRO A 240 13.40 -2.44 -27.10
CA PRO A 240 13.75 -1.61 -25.96
C PRO A 240 12.95 -0.29 -25.96
N LEU A 241 12.44 0.14 -24.79
CA LEU A 241 11.61 1.36 -24.65
C LEU A 241 12.33 2.62 -25.16
N PHE A 242 13.67 2.62 -25.13
CA PHE A 242 14.52 3.75 -25.45
C PHE A 242 15.45 3.46 -26.64
N ILE A 243 14.92 3.56 -27.86
CA ILE A 243 15.73 3.53 -29.09
C ILE A 243 15.69 4.90 -29.78
N ALA A 244 16.85 5.37 -30.24
CA ALA A 244 16.99 6.63 -30.97
C ALA A 244 16.33 6.62 -32.36
N ASN A 245 15.79 5.47 -32.81
CA ASN A 245 15.25 5.29 -34.15
C ASN A 245 13.73 5.07 -34.09
N PRO A 246 12.90 6.02 -34.53
CA PRO A 246 11.44 6.00 -34.37
C PRO A 246 10.70 4.92 -35.19
N SER A 247 11.43 4.09 -35.94
CA SER A 247 10.90 3.12 -36.90
C SER A 247 10.60 1.73 -36.32
N TYR A 248 10.87 1.50 -35.03
CA TYR A 248 10.83 0.17 -34.38
C TYR A 248 9.75 -0.01 -33.31
N PHE A 249 8.88 0.97 -33.08
CA PHE A 249 7.66 0.75 -32.28
C PHE A 249 6.69 -0.10 -33.11
N ASP A 250 6.77 -1.42 -32.97
CA ASP A 250 5.90 -2.35 -33.70
C ASP A 250 4.47 -2.23 -33.17
N ARG A 251 3.54 -1.87 -34.05
CA ARG A 251 2.19 -1.38 -33.71
C ARG A 251 1.17 -2.53 -33.63
N VAL A 252 1.52 -3.59 -32.93
CA VAL A 252 0.69 -4.80 -32.89
C VAL A 252 -0.20 -4.77 -31.64
N GLY A 253 -1.49 -4.52 -31.83
CA GLY A 253 -2.49 -4.43 -30.77
C GLY A 253 -3.89 -4.09 -31.33
N THR A 254 -4.93 -4.19 -30.49
CA THR A 254 -6.32 -3.83 -30.85
C THR A 254 -6.61 -2.33 -30.70
N GLY A 255 -5.67 -1.54 -30.16
CA GLY A 255 -5.78 -0.10 -29.90
C GLY A 255 -4.75 0.75 -30.66
N ASP A 256 -4.03 1.63 -29.96
CA ASP A 256 -3.01 2.52 -30.57
C ASP A 256 -1.65 1.83 -30.78
N GLY A 257 -1.54 0.55 -30.37
CA GLY A 257 -0.37 -0.28 -30.53
C GLY A 257 0.74 0.03 -29.52
N ARG A 258 0.41 0.73 -28.43
CA ARG A 258 1.35 1.13 -27.36
C ARG A 258 0.95 0.56 -26.00
N GLU A 259 0.06 -0.42 -25.98
CA GLU A 259 -0.46 -1.04 -24.76
C GLU A 259 0.70 -1.69 -23.97
N ASN A 260 1.58 -2.42 -24.66
CA ASN A 260 2.75 -3.05 -24.07
C ASN A 260 3.79 -2.04 -23.55
N ASP A 261 4.03 -0.96 -24.30
CA ASP A 261 4.93 0.11 -23.88
C ASP A 261 4.42 0.76 -22.58
N ARG A 262 3.12 1.07 -22.51
CA ARG A 262 2.50 1.64 -21.32
C ARG A 262 2.55 0.69 -20.14
N ALA A 263 2.26 -0.59 -20.37
CA ALA A 263 2.34 -1.63 -19.35
C ALA A 263 3.75 -1.72 -18.76
N MET A 264 4.78 -1.73 -19.60
CA MET A 264 6.16 -1.84 -19.12
C MET A 264 6.70 -0.56 -18.50
N LEU A 265 6.27 0.62 -18.97
CA LEU A 265 6.55 1.87 -18.28
C LEU A 265 5.95 1.86 -16.86
N ALA A 266 4.74 1.31 -16.67
CA ALA A 266 4.15 1.19 -15.35
C ALA A 266 4.94 0.22 -14.45
N VAL A 267 5.36 -0.93 -14.97
CA VAL A 267 6.21 -1.89 -14.22
C VAL A 267 7.55 -1.26 -13.84
N GLN A 268 8.24 -0.60 -14.77
CA GLN A 268 9.51 0.07 -14.49
C GLN A 268 9.34 1.22 -13.49
N GLN A 269 8.24 1.96 -13.57
CA GLN A 269 7.90 3.01 -12.60
C GLN A 269 7.74 2.42 -11.19
N VAL A 270 7.05 1.28 -11.06
CA VAL A 270 6.93 0.57 -9.77
C VAL A 270 8.29 0.19 -9.20
N ILE A 271 9.20 -0.35 -10.04
CA ILE A 271 10.56 -0.69 -9.59
C ILE A 271 11.30 0.56 -9.11
N ILE A 272 11.21 1.68 -9.83
CA ILE A 272 11.85 2.95 -9.47
C ILE A 272 11.28 3.54 -8.18
N ASP A 273 9.97 3.45 -7.99
CA ASP A 273 9.29 4.04 -6.83
C ASP A 273 9.55 3.23 -5.55
N GLU A 274 9.68 1.91 -5.66
CA GLU A 274 9.71 1.01 -4.50
C GLU A 274 11.13 0.56 -4.10
N VAL A 275 12.09 0.48 -5.02
CA VAL A 275 13.44 -0.09 -4.77
C VAL A 275 14.45 1.01 -4.40
#